data_AF-A0A7H0IS87-F1
#
_entry.id   AF-A0A7H0IS87-F1
#
_cell.length_a   1.000
_cell.length_b   1.000
_cell.length_c   1.000
_cell.angle_alpha   90.00
_cell.angle_beta   90.00
_cell.angle_gamma   90.00
#
_symmetry.space_group_name_H-M   'P 1'
#
loop_
_entity.id
_entity.type
_entity.pdbx_description
1 polymer ?
#
loop_
_entity_poly.entity_id
_entity_poly.type
_entity_poly.pdbx_seq_one_letter_code
_entity_poly.pdbx_strand_id
1 'polypeptide(L)' 'MRIDCHDAYALASFWSQVLGQPVHEECRPGDPEALIEGAGVLFIAVPEGNEFRVERSAAERVV' A
#
# COMPACT_ATOMS: atom_id res chain seq x y z
N MET A 1 6.21 9.51 3.78
CA MET A 1 5.52 8.42 4.52
C MET A 1 5.77 7.11 3.79
N ARG A 2 6.08 6.02 4.51
CA ARG A 2 6.29 4.69 3.91
C ARG A 2 5.11 3.78 4.24
N ILE A 3 4.68 2.98 3.27
CA ILE A 3 3.60 2.00 3.40
C ILE A 3 4.09 0.66 2.84
N ASP A 4 4.05 -0.39 3.65
CA ASP A 4 4.35 -1.75 3.19
C ASP A 4 3.08 -2.41 2.65
N CYS A 5 3.19 -3.13 1.54
CA CYS A 5 2.05 -3.74 0.83
C CYS A 5 2.49 -4.95 -0.01
N HIS A 6 1.55 -5.70 -0.57
CA HIS A 6 1.89 -6.85 -1.42
C HIS A 6 2.36 -6.44 -2.83
N ASP A 7 1.76 -5.39 -3.39
CA ASP A 7 2.09 -4.85 -4.72
C ASP A 7 2.23 -3.33 -4.64
N ALA A 8 3.48 -2.87 -4.71
CA ALA A 8 3.82 -1.44 -4.59
C ALA A 8 3.27 -0.63 -5.77
N TYR A 9 3.42 -1.12 -7.00
CA TYR A 9 3.03 -0.40 -8.19
C TYR A 9 1.50 -0.27 -8.32
N ALA A 10 0.77 -1.35 -8.04
CA ALA A 10 -0.69 -1.33 -8.09
C ALA A 10 -1.27 -0.40 -7.03
N LEU A 11 -0.75 -0.44 -5.79
CA LEU A 11 -1.23 0.42 -4.72
C LEU A 11 -0.87 1.90 -4.97
N ALA A 12 0.34 2.18 -5.46
CA ALA A 12 0.74 3.52 -5.87
C ALA A 12 -0.15 4.06 -6.99
N SER A 13 -0.48 3.23 -7.99
CA SER A 13 -1.34 3.63 -9.12
C SER A 13 -2.77 3.96 -8.69
N PHE A 14 -3.29 3.27 -7.66
CA PHE A 14 -4.56 3.63 -7.04
C PHE A 14 -4.47 4.99 -6.33
N TRP A 15 -3.48 5.18 -5.45
CA TRP A 15 -3.33 6.43 -4.69
C TRP A 15 -2.96 7.63 -5.56
N SER A 16 -2.27 7.41 -6.67
CA SER A 16 -1.99 8.44 -7.67
C SER A 16 -3.28 9.11 -8.18
N GLN A 17 -4.31 8.31 -8.45
CA GLN A 17 -5.62 8.81 -8.87
C GLN A 17 -6.34 9.55 -7.74
N VAL A 18 -6.28 9.03 -6.52
CA VAL A 18 -6.90 9.67 -5.34
C VAL A 18 -6.27 11.02 -5.02
N LEU A 19 -4.95 11.11 -5.14
CA LEU A 19 -4.16 12.30 -4.79
C LEU A 19 -4.01 13.28 -5.95
N GLY A 20 -4.33 12.87 -7.18
CA GLY A 20 -4.09 13.66 -8.39
C GLY A 20 -2.60 13.92 -8.63
N GLN A 21 -1.72 13.03 -8.17
CA GLN A 21 -0.27 13.14 -8.27
C GLN A 21 0.28 11.92 -9.02
N PRO A 22 1.19 12.08 -10.00
CA PRO A 22 1.70 10.96 -10.76
C PRO A 22 2.58 10.05 -9.91
N VAL A 23 2.55 8.74 -10.21
CA VAL A 23 3.62 7.82 -9.79
C VAL A 23 4.91 8.23 -10.53
N HIS A 24 6.06 8.08 -9.86
CA HIS A 24 7.36 8.36 -10.44
C HIS A 24 7.55 7.62 -11.76
N GLU A 25 8.13 8.30 -12.75
CA GLU A 25 8.15 7.83 -14.14
C GLU A 25 9.01 6.58 -14.37
N GLU A 26 9.89 6.25 -13.43
CA GLU A 26 10.75 5.07 -13.48
C GLU A 26 10.06 3.82 -12.91
N CYS A 27 9.01 3.97 -12.11
CA CYS A 27 8.34 2.82 -11.48
C CYS A 27 7.59 1.97 -12.51
N ARG A 28 7.72 0.64 -12.40
CA ARG A 28 7.11 -0.36 -13.28
C ARG A 28 6.36 -1.43 -12.46
N PRO A 29 5.39 -2.12 -13.08
CA PRO A 29 4.77 -3.29 -12.45
C PRO A 29 5.81 -4.34 -12.06
N GLY A 30 5.75 -4.81 -10.81
CA GLY A 30 6.68 -5.79 -10.25
C GLY A 30 7.90 -5.20 -9.55
N ASP A 31 8.12 -3.89 -9.61
CA ASP A 31 9.17 -3.24 -8.84
C ASP A 31 8.94 -3.40 -7.34
N PRO A 32 10.00 -3.58 -6.54
CA PRO A 32 9.88 -3.74 -5.10
C PRO A 32 9.42 -2.46 -4.40
N GLU A 33 9.43 -1.32 -5.08
CA GLU A 33 9.00 -0.04 -4.55
C GLU A 33 8.36 0.85 -5.62
N ALA A 34 7.46 1.74 -5.18
CA ALA A 34 6.84 2.75 -6.03
C ALA A 34 6.63 4.05 -5.26
N LEU A 35 6.97 5.19 -5.88
CA LEU A 35 6.96 6.50 -5.25
C LEU A 35 5.94 7.43 -5.91
N ILE A 36 5.18 8.18 -5.12
CA ILE A 36 4.44 9.37 -5.57
C ILE A 36 5.16 10.59 -5.01
N GLU A 37 6.06 11.19 -5.79
CA GLU A 37 6.95 12.27 -5.32
C GLU A 37 6.18 13.48 -4.80
N GLY A 38 5.19 13.95 -5.57
CA GLY A 38 4.37 15.11 -5.21
C GLY A 38 3.56 14.94 -3.92
N ALA A 39 3.37 13.70 -3.46
CA ALA A 39 2.71 13.39 -2.19
C ALA A 39 3.69 12.93 -1.09
N GLY A 40 4.96 12.70 -1.41
CA GLY A 40 5.95 12.16 -0.48
C GLY A 40 5.56 10.78 0.09
N VAL A 41 4.89 9.94 -0.70
CA VAL A 41 4.43 8.60 -0.29
C VAL A 41 5.20 7.52 -1.04
N LEU A 42 5.86 6.64 -0.30
CA LEU A 42 6.62 5.50 -0.80
C LEU A 42 5.91 4.19 -0.43
N PHE A 43 5.61 3.39 -1.44
CA PHE A 43 5.04 2.04 -1.30
C PHE A 43 6.14 1.01 -1.47
N ILE A 44 6.21 0.01 -0.60
CA ILE A 44 7.23 -1.03 -0.66
C ILE A 44 6.58 -2.40 -0.62
N ALA A 45 6.95 -3.25 -1.58
CA ALA A 45 6.48 -4.60 -1.72
C ALA A 45 7.13 -5.50 -0.65
N VAL A 46 6.29 -6.14 0.16
CA VAL A 46 6.65 -7.20 1.09
C VAL A 46 5.97 -8.49 0.59
N PRO A 47 6.68 -9.36 -0.14
CA PRO A 47 6.09 -10.52 -0.83
C PRO A 47 5.37 -11.49 0.11
N GLU A 48 5.85 -11.59 1.35
CA GLU A 48 5.28 -12.39 2.43
C GLU A 48 3.90 -11.89 2.88
N GLY A 49 3.53 -10.67 2.47
CA GLY A 49 2.29 -9.99 2.84
C GLY A 49 2.34 -9.42 4.25
N ASN A 50 1.57 -8.36 4.50
CA ASN A 50 1.30 -7.92 5.86
C ASN A 50 0.21 -8.82 6.44
N GLU A 51 0.56 -9.71 7.38
CA GLU A 51 -0.42 -10.48 8.12
C GLU A 51 -1.24 -9.56 9.02
N PHE A 52 -2.38 -9.09 8.52
CA PHE A 52 -3.33 -8.36 9.35
C PHE A 52 -4.12 -9.36 10.21
N ARG A 53 -3.72 -9.52 11.47
CA ARG A 53 -4.42 -10.37 12.43
C ARG A 53 -5.62 -9.61 13.02
N VAL A 54 -6.83 -9.99 12.61
CA VAL A 54 -8.07 -9.47 13.22
C VAL A 54 -8.39 -10.29 14.47
N GLU A 55 -8.03 -9.77 15.65
CA GLU A 55 -8.50 -10.32 16.92
C GLU A 55 -9.97 -9.91 17.11
N ARG A 56 -10.91 -10.86 17.09
CA ARG A 56 -12.31 -10.56 17.43
C ARG A 56 -12.41 -10.23 18.93
N SER A 57 -12.95 -9.06 19.25
CA SER A 57 -13.27 -8.68 20.63
C SER A 57 -14.26 -9.68 21.23
N ALA A 58 -13.99 -10.13 22.46
CA ALA A 58 -14.76 -11.16 23.18
C ALA A 58 -16.21 -10.75 23.53
N ALA A 59 -16.67 -9.56 23.16
CA ALA A 59 -17.97 -9.02 23.52
C ALA A 59 -19.15 -9.55 22.67
N GLU A 60 -18.91 -10.27 21.57
CA GLU A 60 -19.97 -10.74 20.66
C GLU A 60 -20.25 -12.25 20.83
N ARG A 61 -20.51 -12.67 22.07
CA ARG A 61 -20.94 -14.06 22.37
C ARG A 61 -22.20 -14.17 23.24
N VAL A 62 -22.92 -13.07 23.44
CA VAL A 62 -24.20 -13.07 24.16
C VAL A 62 -25.23 -12.24 23.43
N VAL A 63 -25.83 -12.82 22.38
CA VAL A 63 -27.21 -12.54 21.94
C VAL A 63 -27.88 -13.84 21.55
#